data_AF-A0A9N8DKK4-F1
#
_entry.id   AF-A0A9N8DKK4-F1
#
_cell.length_a   1.000
_cell.length_b   1.000
_cell.length_c   1.000
_cell.angle_alpha   90.00
_cell.angle_beta   90.00
_cell.angle_gamma   90.00
#
_symmetry.space_group_name_H-M   'P 1'
#
loop_
_entity.id
_entity.type
_entity.pdbx_description
1 polymer ?
#
loop_
_entity_poly.entity_id
_entity_poly.type
_entity_poly.pdbx_seq_one_letter_code
_entity_poly.pdbx_strand_id
1 'polypeptide(L)'
;MTTQVIPVSSRLASVALLVLAAFVVGTQAAFVSNHDNHRFFSVTRQHTSRHATTAAAPPGTKPKLPGAAMDAQEDLKLTRKVIMDFIKKQDSAGTVTKDAAKAADKVVAIPEPEAPPTEIEPKVDEEETPSLFESLEEAALVVTPTTTKETAAPVEVDREFQFVYDEWKGFTSGRGGRESNTVQRPTISCDSLIPGCDLTLSNWNGNADTPAELYADTSTEMALKLATSQQYAKDTSNALVLSNHYDTGGVLSAFACLYPKLAIEKYSQLLVDGAQAGDFLEWSSDEGIKLHCVITEGGRKAYGEGVAFVTILQDDALIQLLDDMLATGGKSPEYFNMWSKTFAEATTSYDNLVQEKAKLDFFHDDSIVTISRSWFVPPVSPFALHRYLKEQGRYDKVKRIIQVLTDARGARFTYQKPGHGWVPDPLVDRPTIPTVDAAALVEKLNGKFEEGEWKETGLPEKDDEEGEDEISQNVGRIDICQSLVSIAAPLEEVVDFLVQEDSGL
;
A
#
# COMPACT_ATOMS: atom_id res chain seq x y z
N MET A 1 -48.82 -40.15 1.38
CA MET A 1 -47.63 -39.34 1.05
C MET A 1 -48.05 -37.88 1.14
N THR A 2 -47.70 -37.22 2.23
CA THR A 2 -48.07 -35.83 2.52
C THR A 2 -46.79 -35.01 2.41
N THR A 3 -46.69 -34.20 1.35
CA THR A 3 -45.51 -33.36 1.08
C THR A 3 -45.63 -32.07 1.89
N GLN A 4 -44.74 -31.88 2.87
CA GLN A 4 -44.58 -30.60 3.57
C GLN A 4 -43.84 -29.62 2.64
N VAL A 5 -44.51 -28.52 2.29
CA VAL A 5 -43.89 -27.35 1.66
C VAL A 5 -43.45 -26.42 2.79
N ILE A 6 -42.14 -26.24 2.97
CA ILE A 6 -41.58 -25.24 3.89
C ILE A 6 -41.51 -23.90 3.12
N PRO A 7 -42.00 -22.77 3.66
CA PRO A 7 -41.97 -21.49 2.95
C PRO A 7 -40.54 -20.95 2.85
N VAL A 8 -40.11 -20.62 1.64
CA VAL A 8 -38.79 -20.04 1.30
C VAL A 8 -38.58 -18.65 1.93
N SER A 9 -39.64 -17.98 2.40
CA SER A 9 -39.59 -16.60 2.92
C SER A 9 -38.91 -16.45 4.28
N SER A 10 -38.90 -17.47 5.14
CA SER A 10 -38.29 -17.37 6.48
C SER A 10 -36.75 -17.40 6.42
N ARG A 11 -36.17 -18.15 5.47
CA ARG A 11 -34.72 -18.27 5.32
C ARG A 11 -34.06 -16.98 4.83
N LEU A 12 -34.71 -16.24 3.93
CA LEU A 12 -34.20 -14.96 3.42
C LEU A 12 -34.18 -13.87 4.51
N ALA A 13 -35.22 -13.83 5.38
CA ALA A 13 -35.25 -12.91 6.51
C ALA A 13 -34.17 -13.21 7.56
N SER A 14 -33.90 -14.50 7.82
CA SER A 14 -32.83 -14.92 8.73
C SER A 14 -31.44 -14.61 8.19
N VAL A 15 -31.20 -14.73 6.88
CA VAL A 15 -29.93 -14.37 6.24
C VAL A 15 -29.71 -12.85 6.29
N ALA A 16 -30.75 -12.05 6.03
CA ALA A 16 -30.66 -10.60 6.13
C ALA A 16 -30.34 -10.11 7.56
N LEU A 17 -30.92 -10.75 8.59
CA LEU A 17 -30.59 -10.46 10.00
C LEU A 17 -29.16 -10.86 10.39
N LEU A 18 -28.66 -11.98 9.87
CA LEU A 18 -27.30 -12.46 10.11
C LEU A 18 -26.24 -11.53 9.49
N VAL A 19 -26.51 -11.02 8.27
CA VAL A 19 -25.66 -10.01 7.62
C VAL A 19 -25.66 -8.70 8.41
N LEU A 20 -26.81 -8.29 8.94
CA LEU A 20 -26.91 -7.09 9.78
C LEU A 20 -26.11 -7.22 11.09
N ALA A 21 -26.19 -8.37 11.76
CA ALA A 21 -25.46 -8.64 12.99
C ALA A 21 -23.94 -8.64 12.78
N ALA A 22 -23.47 -9.25 11.68
CA ALA A 22 -22.05 -9.26 11.32
C ALA A 22 -21.52 -7.84 11.02
N PHE A 23 -22.32 -6.99 10.37
CA PHE A 23 -21.93 -5.62 10.03
C PHE A 23 -21.83 -4.73 11.28
N VAL A 24 -22.80 -4.84 12.22
CA VAL A 24 -22.80 -4.08 13.48
C VAL A 24 -21.60 -4.45 14.36
N VAL A 25 -21.29 -5.74 14.48
CA VAL A 25 -20.13 -6.23 15.26
C VAL A 25 -18.81 -5.75 14.64
N GLY A 26 -18.70 -5.74 13.31
CA GLY A 26 -17.52 -5.20 12.61
C GLY A 26 -17.30 -3.70 12.85
N THR A 27 -18.36 -2.90 12.85
CA THR A 27 -18.26 -1.46 13.12
C THR A 27 -17.93 -1.11 14.58
N GLN A 28 -18.34 -1.93 15.56
CA GLN A 28 -17.97 -1.74 16.96
C GLN A 28 -16.50 -2.05 17.24
N ALA A 29 -15.95 -3.09 16.61
CA ALA A 29 -14.53 -3.42 16.75
C ALA A 29 -13.62 -2.29 16.25
N ALA A 30 -14.03 -1.60 15.17
CA ALA A 30 -13.32 -0.42 14.66
C ALA A 30 -13.42 0.81 15.58
N PHE A 31 -14.51 0.95 16.36
CA PHE A 31 -14.71 2.07 17.29
C PHE A 31 -13.99 1.88 18.64
N VAL A 32 -13.89 0.64 19.14
CA VAL A 32 -13.23 0.33 20.42
C VAL A 32 -11.70 0.38 20.29
N SER A 33 -11.15 0.05 19.11
CA SER A 33 -9.71 0.12 18.82
C SER A 33 -9.11 1.54 18.94
N ASN A 34 -9.93 2.59 19.04
CA ASN A 34 -9.48 3.98 18.97
C ASN A 34 -9.43 4.69 20.34
N HIS A 35 -9.60 3.96 21.46
CA HIS A 35 -9.81 4.57 22.78
C HIS A 35 -8.88 4.12 23.92
N ASP A 36 -7.78 3.42 23.65
CA ASP A 36 -6.80 3.06 24.69
C ASP A 36 -5.66 4.09 24.81
N ASN A 37 -5.86 5.06 25.70
CA ASN A 37 -4.81 5.96 26.18
C ASN A 37 -4.08 5.35 27.38
N HIS A 38 -2.81 4.99 27.18
CA HIS A 38 -1.89 4.57 28.23
C HIS A 38 -1.61 5.71 29.23
N ARG A 39 -1.91 5.45 30.52
CA ARG A 39 -1.30 6.15 31.66
C ARG A 39 -0.05 5.39 32.10
N PHE A 40 1.13 6.01 32.07
CA PHE A 40 2.22 5.64 32.98
C PHE A 40 3.07 6.83 33.43
N PHE A 41 3.63 6.64 34.63
CA PHE A 41 4.21 7.58 35.57
C PHE A 41 5.44 8.35 35.06
N SER A 42 5.46 9.66 35.28
CA SER A 42 6.68 10.48 35.22
C SER A 42 7.36 10.54 36.59
N VAL A 43 8.61 10.08 36.67
CA VAL A 43 9.54 10.46 37.75
C VAL A 43 10.28 11.71 37.30
N THR A 44 9.91 12.87 37.84
CA THR A 44 10.53 14.16 37.51
C THR A 44 11.49 14.59 38.61
N ARG A 45 12.76 14.82 38.25
CA ARG A 45 13.69 15.65 39.04
C ARG A 45 13.45 17.11 38.65
N GLN A 46 13.22 17.95 39.65
CA GLN A 46 12.85 19.36 39.55
C GLN A 46 13.89 20.22 38.81
N HIS A 47 13.42 21.15 37.97
CA HIS A 47 13.85 22.55 37.97
C HIS A 47 12.83 23.49 37.27
N THR A 48 12.19 24.32 38.11
CA THR A 48 11.72 25.72 37.91
C THR A 48 11.12 26.23 36.57
N SER A 49 9.79 26.38 36.61
CA SER A 49 8.92 27.51 36.19
C SER A 49 9.02 28.18 34.80
N ARG A 50 7.89 28.19 34.07
CA ARG A 50 7.16 29.40 33.64
C ARG A 50 5.72 29.04 33.21
N HIS A 51 4.78 29.91 33.58
CA HIS A 51 3.35 29.79 33.34
C HIS A 51 2.97 29.93 31.86
N ALA A 52 2.16 29.01 31.35
CA ALA A 52 1.32 29.22 30.17
C ALA A 52 -0.09 28.72 30.48
N THR A 53 -1.06 29.63 30.35
CA THR A 53 -2.50 29.41 30.50
C THR A 53 -3.06 28.77 29.23
N THR A 54 -3.61 27.55 29.34
CA THR A 54 -4.43 26.91 28.31
C THR A 54 -5.86 27.45 28.35
N ALA A 55 -6.31 28.08 27.26
CA ALA A 55 -7.70 28.45 27.06
C ALA A 55 -8.50 27.21 26.61
N ALA A 56 -9.62 26.94 27.30
CA ALA A 56 -10.55 25.89 26.93
C ALA A 56 -11.37 26.28 25.69
N ALA A 57 -11.55 25.35 24.76
CA ALA A 57 -12.47 25.52 23.63
C ALA A 57 -13.93 25.66 24.12
N PRO A 58 -14.76 26.47 23.44
CA PRO A 58 -16.14 26.66 23.85
C PRO A 58 -16.97 25.38 23.64
N PRO A 59 -17.90 25.05 24.55
CA PRO A 59 -18.77 23.89 24.41
C PRO A 59 -19.77 24.13 23.27
N GLY A 60 -19.69 23.34 22.20
CA GLY A 60 -20.73 23.35 21.16
C GLY A 60 -20.29 22.94 19.75
N THR A 61 -18.99 22.86 19.46
CA THR A 61 -18.52 22.40 18.14
C THR A 61 -18.44 20.88 18.11
N LYS A 62 -19.38 20.25 17.39
CA LYS A 62 -19.24 18.83 17.02
C LYS A 62 -18.04 18.72 16.08
N PRO A 63 -17.10 17.79 16.32
CA PRO A 63 -16.00 17.57 15.39
C PRO A 63 -16.58 17.15 14.03
N LYS A 64 -16.07 17.75 12.95
CA LYS A 64 -16.37 17.28 11.59
C LYS A 64 -15.74 15.89 11.44
N LEU A 65 -16.51 14.95 10.91
CA LEU A 65 -15.99 13.62 10.55
C LEU A 65 -15.06 13.77 9.34
N PRO A 66 -13.94 13.02 9.27
CA PRO A 66 -13.12 12.94 8.05
C PRO A 66 -13.93 12.42 6.86
N GLY A 67 -13.52 12.72 5.63
CA GLY A 67 -14.24 12.39 4.40
C GLY A 67 -14.69 10.93 4.29
N ALA A 68 -13.80 9.97 4.57
CA ALA A 68 -14.13 8.54 4.53
C ALA A 68 -15.20 8.12 5.56
N ALA A 69 -15.26 8.80 6.72
CA ALA A 69 -16.29 8.55 7.73
C ALA A 69 -17.63 9.19 7.33
N MET A 70 -17.62 10.29 6.56
CA MET A 70 -18.83 10.85 5.94
C MET A 70 -19.38 9.93 4.84
N ASP A 71 -18.51 9.37 4.00
CA ASP A 71 -18.92 8.44 2.93
C ASP A 71 -19.53 7.16 3.49
N ALA A 72 -18.90 6.56 4.51
CA ALA A 72 -19.46 5.41 5.22
C ALA A 72 -20.80 5.74 5.90
N GLN A 73 -20.99 6.97 6.35
CA GLN A 73 -22.25 7.42 6.96
C GLN A 73 -23.36 7.62 5.90
N GLU A 74 -23.03 8.16 4.73
CA GLU A 74 -23.97 8.30 3.60
C GLU A 74 -24.35 6.93 3.02
N ASP A 75 -23.40 6.01 2.88
CA ASP A 75 -23.65 4.63 2.45
C ASP A 75 -24.54 3.86 3.44
N LEU A 76 -24.35 4.08 4.75
CA LEU A 76 -25.22 3.53 5.79
C LEU A 76 -26.64 4.11 5.72
N LYS A 77 -26.79 5.41 5.45
CA LYS A 77 -28.10 6.05 5.24
C LYS A 77 -28.80 5.47 4.00
N LEU A 78 -28.07 5.27 2.92
CA LEU A 78 -28.59 4.71 1.67
C LEU A 78 -29.04 3.26 1.86
N THR A 79 -28.20 2.44 2.50
CA THR A 79 -28.52 1.05 2.85
C THR A 79 -29.78 0.96 3.70
N ARG A 80 -29.90 1.84 4.71
CA ARG A 80 -31.09 1.94 5.55
C ARG A 80 -32.33 2.29 4.72
N LYS A 81 -32.25 3.25 3.80
CA LYS A 81 -33.36 3.64 2.93
C LYS A 81 -33.83 2.48 2.06
N VAL A 82 -32.90 1.76 1.42
CA VAL A 82 -33.21 0.58 0.57
C VAL A 82 -33.93 -0.51 1.37
N ILE A 83 -33.47 -0.79 2.59
CA ILE A 83 -34.11 -1.77 3.47
C ILE A 83 -35.53 -1.32 3.85
N MET A 84 -35.71 -0.05 4.20
CA MET A 84 -37.03 0.48 4.60
C MET A 84 -38.01 0.50 3.42
N ASP A 85 -37.55 0.82 2.21
CA ASP A 85 -38.37 0.76 1.00
C ASP A 85 -38.76 -0.68 0.64
N PHE A 86 -37.85 -1.63 0.83
CA PHE A 86 -38.14 -3.06 0.69
C PHE A 86 -39.19 -3.55 1.69
N ILE A 87 -39.05 -3.19 2.97
CA ILE A 87 -40.03 -3.52 4.02
C ILE A 87 -41.40 -2.91 3.68
N LYS A 88 -41.44 -1.63 3.31
CA LYS A 88 -42.69 -0.94 2.96
C LYS A 88 -43.37 -1.57 1.73
N LYS A 89 -42.59 -2.05 0.76
CA LYS A 89 -43.09 -2.79 -0.42
C LYS A 89 -43.64 -4.18 -0.05
N GLN A 90 -43.06 -4.83 0.96
CA GLN A 90 -43.57 -6.11 1.49
C GLN A 90 -44.80 -5.94 2.39
N ASP A 91 -44.87 -4.87 3.18
CA ASP A 91 -46.04 -4.52 4.01
C ASP A 91 -47.27 -4.22 3.14
N SER A 92 -47.08 -3.50 2.03
CA SER A 92 -48.15 -3.22 1.06
C SER A 92 -48.60 -4.45 0.27
N ALA A 93 -47.78 -5.52 0.24
CA ALA A 93 -48.15 -6.82 -0.31
C ALA A 93 -48.78 -7.78 0.73
N GLY A 94 -48.91 -7.36 2.00
CA GLY A 94 -49.52 -8.14 3.07
C GLY A 94 -48.68 -9.32 3.57
N THR A 95 -47.38 -9.34 3.28
CA THR A 95 -46.50 -10.51 3.50
C THR A 95 -45.66 -10.47 4.78
N VAL A 96 -45.66 -9.36 5.54
CA VAL A 96 -44.82 -9.23 6.75
C VAL A 96 -45.64 -9.50 8.00
N THR A 97 -45.21 -10.48 8.81
CA THR A 97 -45.80 -10.73 10.12
C THR A 97 -45.36 -9.66 11.12
N LYS A 98 -46.23 -9.31 12.07
CA LYS A 98 -45.98 -8.30 13.13
C LYS A 98 -44.70 -8.55 13.95
N ASP A 99 -44.15 -9.77 13.90
CA ASP A 99 -42.93 -10.17 14.61
C ASP A 99 -41.64 -9.67 13.93
N ALA A 100 -41.62 -9.54 12.60
CA ALA A 100 -40.46 -9.00 11.87
C ALA A 100 -40.30 -7.48 12.09
N ALA A 101 -41.41 -6.74 12.13
CA ALA A 101 -41.42 -5.32 12.49
C ALA A 101 -40.94 -5.08 13.93
N LYS A 102 -41.30 -5.98 14.86
CA LYS A 102 -40.88 -5.91 16.27
C LYS A 102 -39.39 -6.24 16.49
N ALA A 103 -38.80 -7.07 15.63
CA ALA A 103 -37.37 -7.39 15.67
C ALA A 103 -36.51 -6.21 15.20
N ALA A 104 -36.98 -5.44 14.22
CA ALA A 104 -36.32 -4.21 13.76
C ALA A 104 -36.28 -3.13 14.86
N ASP A 105 -37.36 -2.97 15.63
CA ASP A 105 -37.40 -2.02 16.76
C ASP A 105 -36.50 -2.44 17.95
N LYS A 106 -36.24 -3.74 18.14
CA LYS A 106 -35.36 -4.24 19.22
C LYS A 106 -33.87 -4.04 18.96
N VAL A 107 -33.45 -3.90 17.69
CA VAL A 107 -32.06 -3.58 17.33
C VAL A 107 -31.69 -2.13 17.70
N VAL A 108 -32.66 -1.30 18.10
CA VAL A 108 -32.50 0.14 18.37
C VAL A 108 -32.27 0.48 19.84
N ALA A 109 -32.42 -0.47 20.78
CA ALA A 109 -32.18 -0.25 22.20
C ALA A 109 -30.87 -0.92 22.65
N ILE A 110 -29.79 -0.13 22.76
CA ILE A 110 -28.49 -0.58 23.29
C ILE A 110 -28.48 -0.36 24.81
N PRO A 111 -28.31 -1.40 25.66
CA PRO A 111 -27.99 -1.20 27.06
C PRO A 111 -26.49 -0.84 27.23
N GLU A 112 -26.17 -0.01 28.22
CA GLU A 112 -24.78 0.30 28.62
C GLU A 112 -24.02 -1.00 28.97
N PRO A 113 -22.72 -1.10 28.62
CA PRO A 113 -21.96 -2.32 28.85
C PRO A 113 -21.68 -2.52 30.34
N GLU A 114 -22.13 -3.65 30.88
CA GLU A 114 -21.69 -4.12 32.20
C GLU A 114 -20.22 -4.60 32.12
N ALA A 115 -19.47 -4.32 33.19
CA ALA A 115 -18.07 -4.70 33.31
C ALA A 115 -17.88 -6.22 33.26
N PRO A 116 -16.79 -6.72 32.63
CA PRO A 116 -16.57 -8.15 32.49
C PRO A 116 -16.25 -8.81 33.84
N PRO A 117 -16.73 -10.06 34.07
CA PRO A 117 -16.38 -10.81 35.26
C PRO A 117 -14.92 -11.28 35.22
N THR A 118 -14.29 -11.21 36.38
CA THR A 118 -12.92 -11.67 36.65
C THR A 118 -12.84 -13.20 36.70
N GLU A 119 -11.72 -13.73 36.18
CA GLU A 119 -11.11 -15.05 36.45
C GLU A 119 -11.94 -16.32 36.21
N ILE A 120 -11.56 -17.05 35.16
CA ILE A 120 -11.75 -18.51 35.07
C ILE A 120 -10.41 -19.13 34.70
N GLU A 121 -9.82 -19.90 35.62
CA GLU A 121 -8.64 -20.72 35.36
C GLU A 121 -8.99 -21.89 34.41
N PRO A 122 -8.13 -22.22 33.41
CA PRO A 122 -8.38 -23.37 32.56
C PRO A 122 -7.86 -24.66 33.20
N LYS A 123 -8.76 -25.64 33.35
CA LYS A 123 -8.39 -27.06 33.46
C LYS A 123 -8.01 -27.58 32.07
N VAL A 124 -6.83 -28.17 31.98
CA VAL A 124 -6.36 -28.94 30.82
C VAL A 124 -6.73 -30.39 31.05
N ASP A 125 -7.59 -30.94 30.20
CA ASP A 125 -7.76 -32.38 30.03
C ASP A 125 -7.17 -32.74 28.65
N GLU A 126 -6.19 -33.65 28.67
CA GLU A 126 -5.54 -34.22 27.50
C GLU A 126 -6.47 -35.27 26.86
N GLU A 127 -6.81 -35.10 25.58
CA GLU A 127 -7.32 -36.20 24.74
C GLU A 127 -6.53 -36.26 23.42
N GLU A 128 -6.00 -37.46 23.17
CA GLU A 128 -5.24 -37.86 21.99
C GLU A 128 -6.11 -37.83 20.72
N THR A 129 -5.53 -37.32 19.62
CA THR A 129 -6.06 -37.51 18.26
C THR A 129 -5.00 -38.20 17.39
N PRO A 130 -5.36 -39.22 16.58
CA PRO A 130 -4.40 -39.94 15.76
C PRO A 130 -4.12 -39.22 14.43
N SER A 131 -2.84 -39.17 14.05
CA SER A 131 -2.33 -38.61 12.80
C SER A 131 -2.79 -39.41 11.59
N LEU A 132 -3.27 -38.71 10.57
CA LEU A 132 -3.61 -39.30 9.28
C LEU A 132 -3.18 -38.37 8.15
N PHE A 133 -1.88 -38.34 7.86
CA PHE A 133 -1.30 -37.84 6.61
C PHE A 133 0.04 -38.54 6.36
N GLU A 134 0.00 -39.64 5.61
CA GLU A 134 1.16 -40.19 4.90
C GLU A 134 0.87 -40.15 3.40
N SER A 135 1.94 -39.93 2.64
CA SER A 135 2.11 -40.11 1.19
C SER A 135 1.60 -39.00 0.27
N LEU A 136 2.53 -38.15 -0.17
CA LEU A 136 2.68 -37.68 -1.56
C LEU A 136 4.12 -37.17 -1.74
N GLU A 137 5.06 -38.10 -1.93
CA GLU A 137 6.36 -37.81 -2.53
C GLU A 137 6.34 -38.33 -3.97
N GLU A 138 6.40 -37.44 -4.97
CA GLU A 138 6.88 -37.81 -6.30
C GLU A 138 7.46 -36.61 -7.08
N ALA A 139 8.77 -36.72 -7.32
CA ALA A 139 9.54 -36.25 -8.48
C ALA A 139 9.49 -34.76 -8.90
N ALA A 140 10.37 -33.94 -8.31
CA ALA A 140 10.89 -32.73 -8.97
C ALA A 140 12.28 -33.01 -9.58
N LEU A 141 12.34 -33.00 -10.91
CA LEU A 141 13.55 -33.14 -11.71
C LEU A 141 14.36 -31.84 -11.64
N VAL A 142 15.44 -31.83 -10.85
CA VAL A 142 16.35 -30.68 -10.75
C VAL A 142 17.25 -30.64 -11.99
N VAL A 143 17.01 -29.68 -12.89
CA VAL A 143 17.93 -29.32 -13.97
C VAL A 143 18.82 -28.18 -13.46
N THR A 144 20.09 -28.45 -13.20
CA THR A 144 21.09 -27.42 -12.89
C THR A 144 21.76 -26.91 -14.18
N PRO A 145 21.62 -25.63 -14.56
CA PRO A 145 22.44 -25.06 -15.61
C PRO A 145 23.81 -24.68 -15.03
N THR A 146 24.86 -25.33 -15.55
CA THR A 146 26.26 -25.02 -15.20
C THR A 146 26.78 -23.92 -16.14
N THR A 147 26.76 -22.67 -15.69
CA THR A 147 27.52 -21.58 -16.32
C THR A 147 28.19 -20.77 -15.23
N THR A 148 29.47 -21.05 -14.97
CA THR A 148 30.33 -20.25 -14.10
C THR A 148 30.67 -18.94 -14.81
N LYS A 149 29.82 -17.91 -14.63
CA LYS A 149 30.25 -16.52 -14.79
C LYS A 149 31.18 -16.20 -13.63
N GLU A 150 32.40 -15.77 -13.94
CA GLU A 150 33.36 -15.24 -12.99
C GLU A 150 32.77 -13.93 -12.42
N THR A 151 32.08 -14.01 -11.29
CA THR A 151 31.54 -12.83 -10.60
C THR A 151 32.68 -12.11 -9.92
N ALA A 152 32.94 -10.85 -10.33
CA ALA A 152 33.94 -10.01 -9.69
C ALA A 152 33.67 -9.94 -8.18
N ALA A 153 34.74 -10.03 -7.38
CA ALA A 153 34.62 -9.94 -5.92
C ALA A 153 33.98 -8.60 -5.52
N PRO A 154 33.07 -8.59 -4.53
CA PRO A 154 32.45 -7.36 -4.04
C PRO A 154 33.51 -6.40 -3.48
N VAL A 155 33.30 -5.10 -3.70
CA VAL A 155 34.23 -4.05 -3.25
C VAL A 155 33.89 -3.72 -1.79
N GLU A 156 34.79 -4.04 -0.86
CA GLU A 156 34.62 -3.71 0.56
C GLU A 156 35.14 -2.31 0.86
N VAL A 157 34.31 -1.50 1.52
CA VAL A 157 34.49 -0.05 1.57
C VAL A 157 33.89 0.52 2.86
N ASP A 158 34.61 1.45 3.50
CA ASP A 158 34.11 2.24 4.63
C ASP A 158 33.11 3.30 4.13
N ARG A 159 31.83 3.16 4.45
CA ARG A 159 30.75 4.07 4.02
C ARG A 159 29.93 4.48 5.22
N GLU A 160 29.57 5.77 5.27
CA GLU A 160 28.75 6.33 6.34
C GLU A 160 27.44 6.84 5.75
N PHE A 161 26.36 6.83 6.55
CA PHE A 161 25.04 7.33 6.15
C PHE A 161 24.71 8.66 6.81
N GLN A 162 24.04 9.53 6.06
CA GLN A 162 23.43 10.75 6.58
C GLN A 162 22.10 11.05 5.89
N PHE A 163 21.07 11.26 6.70
CA PHE A 163 19.78 11.78 6.22
C PHE A 163 19.86 13.30 6.00
N VAL A 164 19.30 13.78 4.90
CA VAL A 164 19.33 15.19 4.50
C VAL A 164 17.92 15.73 4.37
N TYR A 165 17.52 16.61 5.29
CA TYR A 165 16.23 17.30 5.20
C TYR A 165 16.22 18.30 4.04
N ASP A 166 15.06 18.51 3.41
CA ASP A 166 14.88 19.46 2.29
C ASP A 166 15.24 20.92 2.64
N GLU A 167 15.19 21.28 3.93
CA GLU A 167 15.63 22.59 4.43
C GLU A 167 17.14 22.80 4.32
N TRP A 168 17.90 21.73 4.09
CA TRP A 168 19.35 21.75 3.88
C TRP A 168 19.74 22.16 2.46
N LYS A 169 19.06 23.17 1.90
CA LYS A 169 19.36 23.81 0.59
C LYS A 169 20.75 24.46 0.48
N GLY A 170 21.59 24.29 1.51
CA GLY A 170 22.98 24.74 1.56
C GLY A 170 24.00 23.61 1.60
N PHE A 171 23.61 22.33 1.45
CA PHE A 171 24.57 21.25 1.31
C PHE A 171 25.35 21.43 0.01
N THR A 172 26.50 22.09 0.12
CA THR A 172 27.49 22.13 -0.94
C THR A 172 28.53 21.09 -0.56
N SER A 173 28.52 19.95 -1.25
CA SER A 173 29.74 19.13 -1.33
C SER A 173 30.85 20.10 -1.79
N GLY A 174 31.90 20.23 -0.99
CA GLY A 174 32.79 21.40 -0.98
C GLY A 174 33.64 21.68 -2.23
N ARG A 175 33.09 21.73 -3.45
CA ARG A 175 33.79 22.26 -4.64
C ARG A 175 33.80 23.79 -4.71
N GLY A 176 33.03 24.48 -3.87
CA GLY A 176 32.82 25.93 -3.94
C GLY A 176 33.17 26.69 -2.65
N GLY A 177 34.46 26.83 -2.33
CA GLY A 177 34.96 28.00 -1.59
C GLY A 177 34.68 28.10 -0.09
N ARG A 178 35.38 27.31 0.73
CA ARG A 178 35.90 27.80 2.03
C ARG A 178 37.10 26.96 2.44
N GLU A 179 38.18 27.62 2.85
CA GLU A 179 39.47 27.06 3.26
C GLU A 179 39.39 26.25 4.58
N SER A 180 38.53 25.23 4.67
CA SER A 180 38.62 24.25 5.76
C SER A 180 39.42 23.04 5.27
N ASN A 181 40.51 22.72 5.98
CA ASN A 181 41.37 21.54 5.78
C ASN A 181 40.66 20.18 6.03
N THR A 182 39.34 20.12 5.90
CA THR A 182 38.55 18.90 6.01
C THR A 182 38.63 18.14 4.69
N VAL A 183 39.13 16.90 4.74
CA VAL A 183 39.14 15.99 3.58
C VAL A 183 37.72 15.90 3.02
N GLN A 184 37.53 16.36 1.79
CA GLN A 184 36.24 16.29 1.12
C GLN A 184 35.92 14.81 0.84
N ARG A 185 34.84 14.30 1.44
CA ARG A 185 34.35 12.95 1.18
C ARG A 185 33.45 12.97 -0.06
N PRO A 186 33.55 11.99 -0.96
CA PRO A 186 32.59 11.79 -2.04
C PRO A 186 31.18 11.61 -1.46
N THR A 187 30.14 12.00 -2.20
CA THR A 187 28.76 11.77 -1.78
C THR A 187 27.95 10.96 -2.80
N ILE A 188 27.08 10.09 -2.30
CA ILE A 188 26.16 9.27 -3.11
C ILE A 188 24.74 9.60 -2.67
N SER A 189 23.91 10.12 -3.58
CA SER A 189 22.46 10.26 -3.38
C SER A 189 21.79 8.94 -3.71
N CYS A 190 21.17 8.30 -2.71
CA CYS A 190 20.42 7.05 -2.85
C CYS A 190 18.93 7.33 -2.81
N ASP A 191 18.26 6.94 -3.87
CA ASP A 191 16.82 7.12 -4.05
C ASP A 191 16.35 8.55 -3.79
N SER A 192 17.12 9.52 -4.25
CA SER A 192 16.85 10.93 -4.01
C SER A 192 17.54 11.78 -5.07
N LEU A 193 17.00 12.95 -5.37
CA LEU A 193 17.60 13.93 -6.29
C LEU A 193 18.25 15.07 -5.50
N ILE A 194 19.25 14.75 -4.67
CA ILE A 194 19.97 15.73 -3.85
C ILE A 194 21.00 16.47 -4.72
N PRO A 195 20.86 17.80 -4.95
CA PRO A 195 21.76 18.54 -5.81
C PRO A 195 23.19 18.57 -5.28
N GLY A 196 24.16 18.45 -6.19
CA GLY A 196 25.59 18.57 -5.85
C GLY A 196 26.24 17.30 -5.31
N CYS A 197 25.56 16.16 -5.37
CA CYS A 197 26.19 14.87 -5.08
C CYS A 197 27.21 14.47 -6.15
N ASP A 198 28.27 13.75 -5.75
CA ASP A 198 29.27 13.24 -6.71
C ASP A 198 28.71 12.07 -7.55
N LEU A 199 27.75 11.32 -7.02
CA LEU A 199 27.01 10.26 -7.70
C LEU A 199 25.54 10.26 -7.27
N THR A 200 24.63 10.06 -8.22
CA THR A 200 23.19 9.89 -7.99
C THR A 200 22.78 8.49 -8.42
N LEU A 201 21.95 7.83 -7.60
CA LEU A 201 21.35 6.52 -7.83
C LEU A 201 19.85 6.63 -7.52
N SER A 202 19.06 7.11 -8.47
CA SER A 202 17.63 7.32 -8.27
C SER A 202 16.80 6.93 -9.49
N ASN A 203 15.64 6.30 -9.30
CA ASN A 203 14.63 6.11 -10.33
C ASN A 203 13.56 7.22 -10.37
N TRP A 204 13.71 8.26 -9.55
CA TRP A 204 12.80 9.40 -9.53
C TRP A 204 12.78 10.16 -10.86
N ASN A 205 11.60 10.69 -11.18
CA ASN A 205 11.39 11.53 -12.36
C ASN A 205 12.35 12.73 -12.40
N GLY A 206 12.99 12.95 -13.54
CA GLY A 206 13.93 14.05 -13.74
C GLY A 206 15.37 13.70 -13.37
N ASN A 207 15.65 12.44 -13.04
CA ASN A 207 17.01 11.97 -12.90
C ASN A 207 17.74 11.94 -14.25
N ALA A 208 18.72 12.83 -14.43
CA ALA A 208 19.63 12.82 -15.57
C ALA A 208 21.07 12.44 -15.18
N ASP A 209 21.33 12.21 -13.89
CA ASP A 209 22.68 12.17 -13.33
C ASP A 209 23.18 10.75 -13.04
N THR A 210 22.31 9.74 -12.95
CA THR A 210 22.76 8.34 -12.82
C THR A 210 23.53 7.90 -14.07
N PRO A 211 24.78 7.43 -13.94
CA PRO A 211 25.55 6.90 -15.07
C PRO A 211 24.85 5.72 -15.76
N ALA A 212 24.90 5.67 -17.08
CA ALA A 212 24.19 4.68 -17.90
C ALA A 212 24.54 3.22 -17.55
N GLU A 213 25.79 2.96 -17.15
CA GLU A 213 26.26 1.64 -16.73
C GLU A 213 25.70 1.19 -15.37
N LEU A 214 25.27 2.14 -14.53
CA LEU A 214 24.65 1.87 -13.24
C LEU A 214 23.12 1.93 -13.30
N TYR A 215 22.55 2.56 -14.33
CA TYR A 215 21.10 2.75 -14.45
C TYR A 215 20.35 1.40 -14.49
N ALA A 216 19.24 1.33 -13.76
CA ALA A 216 18.37 0.17 -13.58
C ALA A 216 16.95 0.67 -13.26
N ASP A 217 15.98 -0.22 -13.09
CA ASP A 217 14.59 0.21 -12.85
C ASP A 217 14.39 0.79 -11.45
N THR A 218 15.05 0.23 -10.44
CA THR A 218 14.99 0.74 -9.05
C THR A 218 16.32 1.33 -8.59
N SER A 219 16.26 2.31 -7.70
CA SER A 219 17.43 2.88 -7.00
C SER A 219 18.25 1.80 -6.27
N THR A 220 17.57 0.76 -5.77
CA THR A 220 18.20 -0.39 -5.13
C THR A 220 19.02 -1.23 -6.11
N GLU A 221 18.50 -1.52 -7.30
CA GLU A 221 19.26 -2.21 -8.35
C GLU A 221 20.47 -1.38 -8.82
N MET A 222 20.33 -0.05 -8.91
CA MET A 222 21.45 0.84 -9.21
C MET A 222 22.55 0.75 -8.13
N ALA A 223 22.17 0.72 -6.85
CA ALA A 223 23.10 0.54 -5.72
C ALA A 223 23.78 -0.84 -5.73
N LEU A 224 23.08 -1.90 -6.11
CA LEU A 224 23.66 -3.25 -6.29
C LEU A 224 24.64 -3.28 -7.47
N LYS A 225 24.34 -2.60 -8.58
CA LYS A 225 25.29 -2.41 -9.69
C LYS A 225 26.53 -1.65 -9.24
N LEU A 226 26.37 -0.59 -8.44
CA LEU A 226 27.50 0.13 -7.86
C LEU A 226 28.35 -0.79 -6.96
N ALA A 227 27.73 -1.61 -6.12
CA ALA A 227 28.41 -2.53 -5.20
C ALA A 227 29.33 -3.55 -5.90
N THR A 228 29.05 -3.85 -7.17
CA THR A 228 29.87 -4.76 -8.00
C THR A 228 30.80 -4.03 -8.98
N SER A 229 30.73 -2.70 -9.04
CA SER A 229 31.47 -1.92 -10.03
C SER A 229 32.89 -1.59 -9.59
N GLN A 230 33.87 -2.16 -10.29
CA GLN A 230 35.29 -1.84 -10.11
C GLN A 230 35.65 -0.42 -10.57
N GLN A 231 34.87 0.16 -11.50
CA GLN A 231 35.09 1.51 -12.02
C GLN A 231 34.90 2.57 -10.93
N TYR A 232 33.86 2.42 -10.10
CA TYR A 232 33.51 3.37 -9.05
C TYR A 232 34.08 3.01 -7.68
N ALA A 233 34.66 1.81 -7.53
CA ALA A 233 35.22 1.28 -6.29
C ALA A 233 36.11 2.27 -5.54
N LYS A 234 37.05 2.90 -6.27
CA LYS A 234 38.04 3.82 -5.70
C LYS A 234 37.43 5.17 -5.32
N ASP A 235 36.57 5.71 -6.16
CA ASP A 235 36.04 7.06 -6.00
C ASP A 235 34.85 7.12 -5.03
N THR A 236 34.24 5.97 -4.74
CA THR A 236 33.17 5.82 -3.74
C THR A 236 33.65 5.13 -2.46
N SER A 237 34.98 4.98 -2.31
CA SER A 237 35.56 4.12 -1.27
C SER A 237 35.47 4.68 0.16
N ASN A 238 35.01 5.91 0.31
CA ASN A 238 34.83 6.60 1.59
C ASN A 238 33.62 7.52 1.53
N ALA A 239 32.66 7.19 0.67
CA ALA A 239 31.55 8.05 0.36
C ALA A 239 30.61 8.21 1.56
N LEU A 240 29.94 9.36 1.60
CA LEU A 240 28.79 9.62 2.44
C LEU A 240 27.52 9.31 1.63
N VAL A 241 26.72 8.37 2.14
CA VAL A 241 25.44 7.96 1.55
C VAL A 241 24.35 8.88 2.06
N LEU A 242 23.61 9.49 1.15
CA LEU A 242 22.60 10.50 1.41
C LEU A 242 21.23 10.04 0.90
N SER A 243 20.18 10.38 1.63
CA SER A 243 18.78 10.26 1.19
C SER A 243 17.96 11.38 1.84
N ASN A 244 16.88 11.81 1.19
CA ASN A 244 16.04 12.92 1.66
C ASN A 244 14.60 12.55 1.99
N HIS A 245 14.21 11.28 1.83
CA HIS A 245 12.90 10.78 2.24
C HIS A 245 12.96 9.31 2.61
N TYR A 246 12.05 8.86 3.46
CA TYR A 246 12.02 7.48 3.94
C TYR A 246 10.95 6.66 3.23
N ASP A 247 11.40 5.68 2.47
CA ASP A 247 10.58 4.65 1.89
C ASP A 247 11.37 3.34 1.73
N THR A 248 10.77 2.38 1.03
CA THR A 248 11.43 1.09 0.81
C THR A 248 12.62 1.20 -0.14
N GLY A 249 12.51 1.94 -1.24
CA GLY A 249 13.59 2.14 -2.19
C GLY A 249 14.81 2.81 -1.54
N GLY A 250 14.59 3.85 -0.73
CA GLY A 250 15.62 4.60 -0.03
C GLY A 250 16.35 3.78 1.03
N VAL A 251 15.62 3.04 1.86
CA VAL A 251 16.22 2.16 2.88
C VAL A 251 17.07 1.06 2.24
N LEU A 252 16.54 0.38 1.21
CA LEU A 252 17.22 -0.76 0.59
C LEU A 252 18.42 -0.33 -0.26
N SER A 253 18.32 0.79 -0.98
CA SER A 253 19.44 1.36 -1.75
C SER A 253 20.55 1.90 -0.85
N ALA A 254 20.21 2.57 0.26
CA ALA A 254 21.17 3.00 1.27
C ALA A 254 21.88 1.80 1.91
N PHE A 255 21.14 0.75 2.27
CA PHE A 255 21.71 -0.50 2.80
C PHE A 255 22.68 -1.15 1.81
N ALA A 256 22.32 -1.25 0.53
CA ALA A 256 23.19 -1.80 -0.50
C ALA A 256 24.48 -0.98 -0.69
N CYS A 257 24.41 0.34 -0.50
CA CYS A 257 25.59 1.18 -0.45
C CYS A 257 26.40 0.93 0.81
N LEU A 258 25.82 0.89 2.02
CA LEU A 258 26.58 0.77 3.27
C LEU A 258 27.21 -0.62 3.45
N TYR A 259 26.53 -1.68 2.99
CA TYR A 259 26.92 -3.07 3.22
C TYR A 259 26.99 -3.86 1.89
N PRO A 260 27.84 -3.43 0.93
CA PRO A 260 27.81 -3.93 -0.45
C PRO A 260 28.05 -5.44 -0.54
N LYS A 261 28.95 -5.97 0.29
CA LYS A 261 29.24 -7.41 0.33
C LYS A 261 28.03 -8.24 0.76
N LEU A 262 27.39 -7.87 1.87
CA LEU A 262 26.20 -8.57 2.36
C LEU A 262 25.04 -8.45 1.38
N ALA A 263 24.83 -7.25 0.84
CA ALA A 263 23.79 -6.99 -0.15
C ALA A 263 23.96 -7.90 -1.38
N ILE A 264 25.17 -8.05 -1.91
CA ILE A 264 25.41 -8.89 -3.09
C ILE A 264 25.39 -10.39 -2.76
N GLU A 265 26.11 -10.81 -1.72
CA GLU A 265 26.33 -12.23 -1.44
C GLU A 265 25.11 -12.92 -0.82
N LYS A 266 24.25 -12.18 -0.10
CA LYS A 266 23.18 -12.77 0.71
C LYS A 266 21.78 -12.25 0.38
N TYR A 267 21.63 -10.95 0.14
CA TYR A 267 20.31 -10.31 0.12
C TYR A 267 19.84 -9.82 -1.25
N SER A 268 20.65 -9.92 -2.30
CA SER A 268 20.44 -9.21 -3.57
C SER A 268 19.03 -9.34 -4.12
N GLN A 269 18.52 -10.58 -4.28
CA GLN A 269 17.17 -10.80 -4.79
C GLN A 269 16.07 -10.24 -3.87
N LEU A 270 16.20 -10.42 -2.55
CA LEU A 270 15.22 -9.92 -1.58
C LEU A 270 15.18 -8.38 -1.58
N LEU A 271 16.32 -7.72 -1.74
CA LEU A 271 16.40 -6.27 -1.86
C LEU A 271 15.70 -5.78 -3.14
N VAL A 272 15.92 -6.47 -4.27
CA VAL A 272 15.23 -6.16 -5.54
C VAL A 272 13.73 -6.37 -5.43
N ASP A 273 13.28 -7.49 -4.88
CA ASP A 273 11.85 -7.80 -4.72
C ASP A 273 11.17 -6.79 -3.80
N GLY A 274 11.83 -6.39 -2.71
CA GLY A 274 11.35 -5.36 -1.79
C GLY A 274 11.25 -3.99 -2.45
N ALA A 275 12.26 -3.58 -3.22
CA ALA A 275 12.25 -2.31 -3.94
C ALA A 275 11.15 -2.26 -5.01
N GLN A 276 10.96 -3.34 -5.77
CA GLN A 276 9.88 -3.44 -6.75
C GLN A 276 8.48 -3.42 -6.09
N ALA A 277 8.35 -4.02 -4.91
CA ALA A 277 7.13 -3.93 -4.12
C ALA A 277 6.87 -2.50 -3.62
N GLY A 278 7.91 -1.78 -3.19
CA GLY A 278 7.79 -0.40 -2.73
C GLY A 278 7.52 0.60 -3.85
N ASP A 279 8.39 0.63 -4.85
CA ASP A 279 8.37 1.66 -5.90
C ASP A 279 7.22 1.43 -6.89
N PHE A 280 6.93 0.17 -7.21
CA PHE A 280 6.04 -0.20 -8.31
C PHE A 280 4.79 -0.98 -7.88
N LEU A 281 4.62 -1.24 -6.59
CA LEU A 281 3.56 -2.09 -6.06
C LEU A 281 3.49 -3.47 -6.74
N GLU A 282 4.65 -4.02 -7.10
CA GLU A 282 4.77 -5.29 -7.80
C GLU A 282 4.97 -6.45 -6.82
N TRP A 283 4.20 -7.52 -7.03
CA TRP A 283 4.38 -8.79 -6.33
C TRP A 283 5.46 -9.65 -7.00
N SER A 284 6.74 -9.33 -6.76
CA SER A 284 7.87 -10.13 -7.26
C SER A 284 8.14 -11.37 -6.40
N SER A 285 7.94 -11.25 -5.08
CA SER A 285 7.89 -12.38 -4.14
C SER A 285 7.01 -12.04 -2.94
N ASP A 286 6.60 -13.08 -2.19
CA ASP A 286 5.86 -12.88 -0.94
C ASP A 286 6.72 -12.12 0.07
N GLU A 287 8.00 -12.48 0.18
CA GLU A 287 8.97 -11.86 1.08
C GLU A 287 9.24 -10.39 0.72
N GLY A 288 9.27 -10.04 -0.57
CA GLY A 288 9.40 -8.65 -1.03
C GLY A 288 8.26 -7.75 -0.53
N ILE A 289 7.01 -8.19 -0.66
CA ILE A 289 5.85 -7.43 -0.14
C ILE A 289 5.91 -7.33 1.39
N LYS A 290 6.26 -8.42 2.08
CA LYS A 290 6.36 -8.40 3.54
C LYS A 290 7.45 -7.44 4.01
N LEU A 291 8.62 -7.44 3.35
CA LEU A 291 9.71 -6.51 3.62
C LEU A 291 9.27 -5.06 3.42
N HIS A 292 8.63 -4.75 2.29
CA HIS A 292 8.05 -3.42 2.03
C HIS A 292 7.05 -3.00 3.14
N CYS A 293 6.16 -3.91 3.56
CA CYS A 293 5.21 -3.63 4.64
C CYS A 293 5.91 -3.31 5.96
N VAL A 294 6.95 -4.08 6.34
CA VAL A 294 7.69 -3.85 7.59
C VAL A 294 8.41 -2.50 7.56
N ILE A 295 9.10 -2.17 6.46
CA ILE A 295 9.80 -0.89 6.32
C ILE A 295 8.79 0.27 6.41
N THR A 296 7.71 0.21 5.65
CA THR A 296 6.64 1.21 5.67
C THR A 296 6.05 1.43 7.07
N GLU A 297 5.72 0.34 7.76
CA GLU A 297 5.16 0.41 9.11
C GLU A 297 6.19 0.91 10.14
N GLY A 298 7.48 0.62 9.94
CA GLY A 298 8.59 1.16 10.72
C GLY A 298 8.69 2.68 10.58
N GLY A 299 8.64 3.19 9.35
CA GLY A 299 8.59 4.64 9.06
C GLY A 299 7.41 5.32 9.73
N ARG A 300 6.20 4.74 9.60
CA ARG A 300 4.97 5.28 10.20
C ARG A 300 5.01 5.36 11.74
N LYS A 301 5.77 4.47 12.39
CA LYS A 301 5.92 4.44 13.85
C LYS A 301 7.04 5.34 14.35
N ALA A 302 7.91 5.82 13.48
CA ALA A 302 9.05 6.64 13.86
C ALA A 302 8.63 8.10 14.10
N TYR A 303 9.46 8.83 14.85
CA TYR A 303 9.30 10.27 15.06
C TYR A 303 9.98 11.06 13.93
N GLY A 304 9.55 10.79 12.69
CA GLY A 304 10.10 11.36 11.46
C GLY A 304 11.09 10.47 10.72
N GLU A 305 11.28 10.77 9.45
CA GLU A 305 12.01 9.94 8.48
C GLU A 305 13.49 9.72 8.82
N GLY A 306 14.20 10.78 9.24
CA GLY A 306 15.60 10.65 9.66
C GLY A 306 15.78 9.70 10.84
N VAL A 307 14.84 9.69 11.80
CA VAL A 307 14.82 8.74 12.92
C VAL A 307 14.52 7.34 12.43
N ALA A 308 13.61 7.18 11.47
CA ALA A 308 13.29 5.89 10.87
C ALA A 308 14.52 5.27 10.18
N PHE A 309 15.28 6.04 9.39
CA PHE A 309 16.53 5.59 8.78
C PHE A 309 17.56 5.14 9.80
N VAL A 310 17.81 5.98 10.81
CA VAL A 310 18.77 5.67 11.88
C VAL A 310 18.36 4.38 12.58
N THR A 311 17.08 4.22 12.90
CA THR A 311 16.58 3.03 13.61
C THR A 311 16.73 1.76 12.77
N ILE A 312 16.44 1.81 11.47
CA ILE A 312 16.46 0.61 10.63
C ILE A 312 17.87 0.26 10.13
N LEU A 313 18.74 1.24 9.88
CA LEU A 313 20.10 1.01 9.36
C LEU A 313 21.17 0.77 10.45
N GLN A 314 20.87 1.08 11.71
CA GLN A 314 21.78 0.85 12.84
C GLN A 314 21.52 -0.49 13.56
N ASP A 315 22.48 -0.87 14.41
CA ASP A 315 22.39 -2.03 15.32
C ASP A 315 21.95 -3.34 14.64
N ASP A 316 22.37 -3.54 13.39
CA ASP A 316 22.03 -4.68 12.56
C ASP A 316 20.50 -4.91 12.40
N ALA A 317 19.64 -3.92 12.67
CA ALA A 317 18.19 -4.09 12.68
C ALA A 317 17.65 -4.54 11.31
N LEU A 318 18.06 -3.88 10.22
CA LEU A 318 17.71 -4.33 8.87
C LEU A 318 18.33 -5.71 8.54
N ILE A 319 19.53 -6.02 9.03
CA ILE A 319 20.15 -7.34 8.80
C ILE A 319 19.32 -8.44 9.49
N GLN A 320 18.87 -8.21 10.73
CA GLN A 320 18.00 -9.13 11.47
C GLN A 320 16.64 -9.31 10.76
N LEU A 321 16.07 -8.23 10.26
CA LEU A 321 14.85 -8.28 9.44
C LEU A 321 15.06 -9.10 8.17
N LEU A 322 16.12 -8.83 7.40
CA LEU A 322 16.43 -9.57 6.17
C LEU A 322 16.70 -11.05 6.46
N ASP A 323 17.37 -11.36 7.58
CA ASP A 323 17.59 -12.74 8.02
C ASP A 323 16.30 -13.45 8.42
N ASP A 324 15.38 -12.79 9.13
CA ASP A 324 14.08 -13.36 9.44
C ASP A 324 13.21 -13.57 8.18
N MET A 325 13.27 -12.64 7.22
CA MET A 325 12.60 -12.80 5.93
C MET A 325 13.11 -14.04 5.20
N LEU A 326 14.43 -14.24 5.10
CA LEU A 326 14.99 -15.42 4.43
C LEU A 326 14.79 -16.72 5.21
N ALA A 327 14.88 -16.68 6.54
CA ALA A 327 14.84 -17.89 7.38
C ALA A 327 13.41 -18.36 7.69
N THR A 328 12.48 -17.44 7.92
CA THR A 328 11.12 -17.75 8.39
C THR A 328 10.01 -17.16 7.51
N GLY A 329 10.36 -16.30 6.55
CA GLY A 329 9.39 -15.53 5.79
C GLY A 329 8.80 -14.37 6.59
N GLY A 330 9.54 -13.81 7.55
CA GLY A 330 9.12 -12.69 8.39
C GLY A 330 8.23 -13.07 9.57
N LYS A 331 8.22 -14.35 9.99
CA LYS A 331 7.28 -14.89 10.99
C LYS A 331 7.72 -14.65 12.43
N SER A 332 8.88 -14.04 12.67
CA SER A 332 9.23 -13.64 14.03
C SER A 332 8.14 -12.75 14.65
N PRO A 333 7.88 -12.86 15.96
CA PRO A 333 6.85 -12.04 16.62
C PRO A 333 7.07 -10.53 16.47
N GLU A 334 8.31 -10.11 16.26
CA GLU A 334 8.70 -8.71 16.05
C GLU A 334 8.12 -8.15 14.73
N TYR A 335 8.25 -8.89 13.63
CA TYR A 335 7.89 -8.39 12.29
C TYR A 335 6.52 -8.86 11.82
N PHE A 336 6.02 -10.01 12.30
CA PHE A 336 4.77 -10.61 11.83
C PHE A 336 3.58 -9.64 11.89
N ASN A 337 3.46 -8.88 12.98
CA ASN A 337 2.36 -7.93 13.18
C ASN A 337 2.45 -6.70 12.27
N MET A 338 3.62 -6.43 11.68
CA MET A 338 3.84 -5.28 10.81
C MET A 338 3.39 -5.54 9.36
N TRP A 339 3.43 -6.80 8.89
CA TRP A 339 3.07 -7.12 7.51
C TRP A 339 1.83 -8.01 7.35
N SER A 340 1.47 -8.81 8.36
CA SER A 340 0.46 -9.88 8.22
C SER A 340 -0.89 -9.39 7.69
N LYS A 341 -1.40 -8.27 8.20
CA LYS A 341 -2.67 -7.70 7.75
C LYS A 341 -2.63 -7.29 6.28
N THR A 342 -1.67 -6.44 5.90
CA THR A 342 -1.54 -5.91 4.53
C THR A 342 -1.29 -7.04 3.52
N PHE A 343 -0.45 -8.01 3.87
CA PHE A 343 -0.18 -9.17 3.02
C PHE A 343 -1.41 -10.09 2.87
N ALA A 344 -2.19 -10.28 3.95
CA ALA A 344 -3.44 -11.04 3.88
C ALA A 344 -4.49 -10.33 3.00
N GLU A 345 -4.54 -9.00 3.01
CA GLU A 345 -5.39 -8.21 2.11
C GLU A 345 -4.97 -8.40 0.64
N ALA A 346 -3.66 -8.33 0.33
CA ALA A 346 -3.14 -8.61 -1.01
C ALA A 346 -3.46 -10.04 -1.46
N THR A 347 -3.26 -11.04 -0.60
CA THR A 347 -3.56 -12.45 -0.89
C THR A 347 -5.05 -12.68 -1.12
N THR A 348 -5.91 -12.12 -0.26
CA THR A 348 -7.37 -12.20 -0.43
C THR A 348 -7.82 -11.55 -1.73
N SER A 349 -7.18 -10.44 -2.11
CA SER A 349 -7.43 -9.75 -3.36
C SER A 349 -7.05 -10.61 -4.57
N TYR A 350 -5.91 -11.31 -4.51
CA TYR A 350 -5.48 -12.27 -5.52
C TYR A 350 -6.47 -13.44 -5.64
N ASP A 351 -6.90 -14.01 -4.52
CA ASP A 351 -7.91 -15.08 -4.50
C ASP A 351 -9.23 -14.62 -5.12
N ASN A 352 -9.63 -13.35 -4.92
CA ASN A 352 -10.83 -12.81 -5.55
C ASN A 352 -10.71 -12.72 -7.08
N LEU A 353 -9.51 -12.48 -7.62
CA LEU A 353 -9.25 -12.52 -9.07
C LEU A 353 -9.33 -13.96 -9.60
N VAL A 354 -8.66 -14.90 -8.92
CA VAL A 354 -8.67 -16.33 -9.30
C VAL A 354 -10.08 -16.92 -9.25
N GLN A 355 -10.89 -16.50 -8.28
CA GLN A 355 -12.28 -16.95 -8.11
C GLN A 355 -13.29 -16.14 -8.93
N GLU A 356 -12.83 -15.23 -9.81
CA GLU A 356 -13.66 -14.36 -10.65
C GLU A 356 -14.70 -13.51 -9.87
N LYS A 357 -14.43 -13.23 -8.60
CA LYS A 357 -15.21 -12.27 -7.79
C LYS A 357 -14.95 -10.83 -8.22
N ALA A 358 -13.75 -10.56 -8.73
CA ALA A 358 -13.42 -9.40 -9.54
C ALA A 358 -13.05 -9.91 -10.94
N LYS A 359 -13.73 -9.38 -11.96
CA LYS A 359 -13.59 -9.83 -13.36
C LYS A 359 -12.67 -8.90 -14.13
N LEU A 360 -11.75 -9.48 -14.89
CA LEU A 360 -10.87 -8.76 -15.80
C LEU A 360 -11.38 -8.84 -17.23
N ASP A 361 -11.51 -7.69 -17.88
CA ASP A 361 -11.75 -7.59 -19.32
C ASP A 361 -10.66 -6.74 -19.96
N PHE A 362 -10.18 -7.16 -21.14
CA PHE A 362 -9.04 -6.57 -21.83
C PHE A 362 -9.49 -5.88 -23.11
N PHE A 363 -8.96 -4.69 -23.35
CA PHE A 363 -9.28 -3.85 -24.50
C PHE A 363 -8.00 -3.38 -25.21
N HIS A 364 -8.12 -3.03 -26.48
CA HIS A 364 -7.03 -2.46 -27.30
C HIS A 364 -5.72 -3.26 -27.24
N ASP A 365 -5.75 -4.51 -27.72
CA ASP A 365 -4.58 -5.40 -27.75
C ASP A 365 -3.94 -5.63 -26.36
N ASP A 366 -4.79 -5.72 -25.33
CA ASP A 366 -4.44 -5.84 -23.91
C ASP A 366 -3.79 -4.57 -23.30
N SER A 367 -3.79 -3.43 -24.00
CA SER A 367 -3.20 -2.20 -23.47
C SER A 367 -4.01 -1.57 -22.33
N ILE A 368 -5.29 -1.91 -22.24
CA ILE A 368 -6.18 -1.51 -21.15
C ILE A 368 -6.77 -2.75 -20.50
N VAL A 369 -6.68 -2.82 -19.18
CA VAL A 369 -7.40 -3.81 -18.38
C VAL A 369 -8.47 -3.11 -17.55
N THR A 370 -9.68 -3.65 -17.56
CA THR A 370 -10.76 -3.23 -16.67
C THR A 370 -10.95 -4.28 -15.57
N ILE A 371 -11.28 -3.83 -14.37
CA ILE A 371 -11.47 -4.67 -13.19
C ILE A 371 -12.86 -4.38 -12.64
N SER A 372 -13.82 -5.21 -13.05
CA SER A 372 -15.22 -5.08 -12.65
C SER A 372 -15.52 -5.88 -11.38
N ARG A 373 -16.07 -5.22 -10.36
CA ARG A 373 -16.44 -5.87 -9.10
C ARG A 373 -17.74 -5.32 -8.51
N SER A 374 -18.38 -6.14 -7.68
CA SER A 374 -19.49 -5.69 -6.83
C SER A 374 -18.97 -4.95 -5.59
N TRP A 375 -19.82 -4.15 -4.94
CA TRP A 375 -19.47 -3.42 -3.73
C TRP A 375 -19.14 -4.29 -2.51
N PHE A 376 -19.52 -5.57 -2.53
CA PHE A 376 -19.17 -6.54 -1.48
C PHE A 376 -17.75 -7.09 -1.62
N VAL A 377 -17.12 -6.89 -2.78
CA VAL A 377 -15.75 -7.33 -3.04
C VAL A 377 -14.85 -6.11 -2.84
N PRO A 378 -13.84 -6.18 -1.95
CA PRO A 378 -12.89 -5.10 -1.75
C PRO A 378 -12.18 -4.67 -3.05
N PRO A 379 -11.61 -3.44 -3.10
CA PRO A 379 -10.73 -3.04 -4.19
C PRO A 379 -9.65 -4.07 -4.48
N VAL A 380 -9.29 -4.19 -5.77
CA VAL A 380 -8.20 -5.09 -6.15
C VAL A 380 -6.87 -4.44 -5.78
N SER A 381 -6.07 -5.13 -4.97
CA SER A 381 -4.73 -4.69 -4.58
C SER A 381 -3.84 -4.62 -5.83
N PRO A 382 -3.03 -3.57 -6.00
CA PRO A 382 -2.07 -3.49 -7.10
C PRO A 382 -1.10 -4.68 -7.14
N PHE A 383 -0.66 -5.16 -5.97
CA PHE A 383 0.16 -6.38 -5.86
C PHE A 383 -0.53 -7.60 -6.47
N ALA A 384 -1.79 -7.82 -6.10
CA ALA A 384 -2.59 -8.94 -6.59
C ALA A 384 -2.81 -8.86 -8.10
N LEU A 385 -3.09 -7.66 -8.61
CA LEU A 385 -3.25 -7.41 -10.04
C LEU A 385 -1.96 -7.68 -10.80
N HIS A 386 -0.82 -7.16 -10.34
CA HIS A 386 0.49 -7.43 -10.94
C HIS A 386 0.74 -8.93 -11.03
N ARG A 387 0.62 -9.65 -9.90
CA ARG A 387 0.81 -11.11 -9.86
C ARG A 387 -0.07 -11.81 -10.89
N TYR A 388 -1.36 -11.53 -10.85
CA TYR A 388 -2.33 -12.15 -11.75
C TYR A 388 -1.98 -11.89 -13.22
N LEU A 389 -1.71 -10.64 -13.61
CA LEU A 389 -1.36 -10.29 -14.99
C LEU A 389 -0.02 -10.90 -15.45
N LYS A 390 0.96 -10.99 -14.54
CA LYS A 390 2.27 -11.59 -14.82
C LYS A 390 2.16 -13.10 -15.03
N GLU A 391 1.39 -13.80 -14.21
CA GLU A 391 1.11 -15.24 -14.38
C GLU A 391 0.35 -15.53 -15.70
N GLN A 392 -0.43 -14.56 -16.20
CA GLN A 392 -1.07 -14.65 -17.52
C GLN A 392 -0.16 -14.24 -18.70
N GLY A 393 1.07 -13.76 -18.44
CA GLY A 393 1.97 -13.24 -19.49
C GLY A 393 1.44 -11.99 -20.18
N ARG A 394 0.67 -11.16 -19.47
CA ARG A 394 -0.01 -9.97 -20.02
C ARG A 394 0.46 -8.65 -19.44
N TYR A 395 1.19 -8.66 -18.32
CA TYR A 395 1.55 -7.43 -17.60
C TYR A 395 2.27 -6.40 -18.48
N ASP A 396 3.26 -6.83 -19.27
CA ASP A 396 4.09 -5.94 -20.11
C ASP A 396 3.32 -5.20 -21.21
N LYS A 397 2.09 -5.62 -21.51
CA LYS A 397 1.23 -4.94 -22.49
C LYS A 397 0.37 -3.86 -21.86
N VAL A 398 0.06 -3.97 -20.56
CA VAL A 398 -0.91 -3.13 -19.88
C VAL A 398 -0.32 -1.73 -19.67
N LYS A 399 -0.98 -0.73 -20.26
CA LYS A 399 -0.63 0.69 -20.11
C LYS A 399 -1.57 1.43 -19.18
N ARG A 400 -2.80 0.93 -19.01
CA ARG A 400 -3.87 1.54 -18.20
C ARG A 400 -4.71 0.48 -17.52
N ILE A 401 -5.18 0.82 -16.32
CA ILE A 401 -6.07 0.00 -15.50
C ILE A 401 -7.31 0.83 -15.21
N ILE A 402 -8.49 0.21 -15.31
CA ILE A 402 -9.77 0.83 -14.99
C ILE A 402 -10.47 0.00 -13.92
N GLN A 403 -10.57 0.51 -12.69
CA GLN A 403 -11.37 -0.16 -11.66
C GLN A 403 -12.83 0.28 -11.80
N VAL A 404 -13.74 -0.70 -11.86
CA VAL A 404 -15.17 -0.48 -12.10
C VAL A 404 -15.97 -1.02 -10.92
N LEU A 405 -16.58 -0.13 -10.16
CA LEU A 405 -17.47 -0.45 -9.05
C LEU A 405 -18.91 -0.26 -9.48
N THR A 406 -19.62 -1.35 -9.75
CA THR A 406 -21.03 -1.30 -10.18
C THR A 406 -21.97 -1.23 -8.97
N ASP A 407 -22.97 -0.35 -9.04
CA ASP A 407 -24.07 -0.24 -8.09
C ASP A 407 -25.43 -0.15 -8.80
N ALA A 408 -26.51 0.13 -8.06
CA ALA A 408 -27.86 0.21 -8.62
C ALA A 408 -28.10 1.43 -9.53
N ARG A 409 -27.21 2.44 -9.51
CA ARG A 409 -27.31 3.68 -10.28
C ARG A 409 -26.44 3.67 -11.53
N GLY A 410 -25.45 2.78 -11.60
CA GLY A 410 -24.52 2.69 -12.71
C GLY A 410 -23.18 2.13 -12.25
N ALA A 411 -22.08 2.73 -12.70
CA ALA A 411 -20.75 2.37 -12.26
C ALA A 411 -19.90 3.57 -11.88
N ARG A 412 -19.05 3.40 -10.86
CA ARG A 412 -17.95 4.31 -10.53
C ARG A 412 -16.66 3.77 -11.12
N PHE A 413 -15.84 4.65 -11.67
CA PHE A 413 -14.62 4.34 -12.40
C PHE A 413 -13.43 5.00 -11.72
N THR A 414 -12.33 4.27 -11.62
CA THR A 414 -10.99 4.79 -11.31
C THR A 414 -10.08 4.45 -12.49
N TYR A 415 -9.53 5.46 -13.16
CA TYR A 415 -8.64 5.33 -14.31
C TYR A 415 -7.21 5.59 -13.87
N GLN A 416 -6.30 4.64 -14.09
CA GLN A 416 -4.96 4.68 -13.50
C GLN A 416 -3.90 4.01 -14.41
N LYS A 417 -2.62 4.29 -14.19
CA LYS A 417 -1.50 3.58 -14.84
C LYS A 417 -1.23 2.20 -14.18
N PRO A 418 -0.37 1.31 -14.70
CA PRO A 418 0.26 0.28 -13.87
C PRO A 418 1.25 0.91 -12.89
N GLY A 419 1.67 0.16 -11.87
CA GLY A 419 2.46 0.71 -10.77
C GLY A 419 3.81 1.30 -11.14
N HIS A 420 4.51 0.79 -12.15
CA HIS A 420 5.73 1.42 -12.66
C HIS A 420 5.49 2.65 -13.55
N GLY A 421 4.24 2.90 -13.94
CA GLY A 421 3.90 3.92 -14.94
C GLY A 421 4.03 5.37 -14.45
N TRP A 422 4.33 5.59 -13.17
CA TRP A 422 4.63 6.93 -12.66
C TRP A 422 6.02 7.42 -13.08
N VAL A 423 6.96 6.51 -13.40
CA VAL A 423 8.29 6.87 -13.92
C VAL A 423 8.15 7.20 -15.41
N PRO A 424 8.38 8.46 -15.83
CA PRO A 424 8.18 8.87 -17.22
C PRO A 424 9.36 8.54 -18.13
N ASP A 425 10.55 8.37 -17.55
CA ASP A 425 11.78 8.03 -18.25
C ASP A 425 11.83 6.53 -18.58
N PRO A 426 12.60 6.11 -19.60
CA PRO A 426 12.73 4.70 -19.94
C PRO A 426 13.39 3.92 -18.81
N LEU A 427 12.59 3.09 -18.15
CA LEU A 427 13.06 1.98 -17.34
C LEU A 427 13.80 0.97 -18.25
N VAL A 428 14.74 0.23 -17.70
CA VAL A 428 15.57 -0.75 -18.41
C VAL A 428 14.74 -1.98 -18.80
N ASP A 429 13.99 -2.54 -17.85
CA ASP A 429 13.26 -3.80 -18.06
C ASP A 429 11.77 -3.58 -18.29
N ARG A 430 11.22 -2.44 -17.86
CA ARG A 430 9.79 -2.12 -17.97
C ARG A 430 9.50 -1.15 -19.14
N PRO A 431 8.34 -1.31 -19.81
CA PRO A 431 7.94 -0.38 -20.85
C PRO A 431 7.63 1.00 -20.27
N THR A 432 8.06 2.06 -20.94
CA THR A 432 7.63 3.42 -20.60
C THR A 432 6.13 3.56 -20.79
N ILE A 433 5.45 4.11 -19.78
CA ILE A 433 4.01 4.37 -19.84
C ILE A 433 3.77 5.85 -20.14
N PRO A 434 3.24 6.19 -21.34
CA PRO A 434 3.06 7.58 -21.73
C PRO A 434 2.21 8.36 -20.74
N THR A 435 2.60 9.61 -20.51
CA THR A 435 1.87 10.55 -19.66
C THR A 435 0.59 11.00 -20.33
N VAL A 436 -0.40 11.36 -19.51
CA VAL A 436 -1.67 11.93 -19.92
C VAL A 436 -1.90 13.21 -19.13
N ASP A 437 -2.45 14.22 -19.78
CA ASP A 437 -2.90 15.44 -19.10
C ASP A 437 -4.19 15.12 -18.35
N ALA A 438 -4.07 14.79 -17.06
CA ALA A 438 -5.18 14.37 -16.21
C ALA A 438 -6.27 15.44 -16.12
N ALA A 439 -5.88 16.72 -16.01
CA ALA A 439 -6.81 17.83 -15.93
C ALA A 439 -7.62 17.99 -17.22
N ALA A 440 -6.95 17.95 -18.38
CA ALA A 440 -7.64 18.01 -19.67
C ALA A 440 -8.55 16.79 -19.90
N LEU A 441 -8.13 15.59 -19.44
CA LEU A 441 -8.95 14.38 -19.53
C LEU A 441 -10.20 14.48 -18.65
N VAL A 442 -10.07 14.98 -17.42
CA VAL A 442 -11.19 15.20 -16.49
C VAL A 442 -12.20 16.21 -17.06
N GLU A 443 -11.72 17.30 -17.66
CA GLU A 443 -12.59 18.29 -18.32
C GLU A 443 -13.45 17.62 -19.42
N LYS A 444 -12.83 16.82 -20.28
CA LYS A 444 -13.51 16.08 -21.35
C LYS A 444 -14.49 15.04 -20.81
N LEU A 445 -14.09 14.30 -19.77
CA LEU A 445 -14.94 13.30 -19.12
C LEU A 445 -16.18 13.94 -18.49
N ASN A 446 -16.03 15.08 -17.82
CA ASN A 446 -17.16 15.83 -17.27
C ASN A 446 -18.06 16.44 -18.36
N GLY A 447 -17.49 16.83 -19.51
CA GLY A 447 -18.28 17.28 -20.66
C GLY A 447 -19.09 16.16 -21.33
N LYS A 448 -18.56 14.93 -21.35
CA LYS A 448 -19.22 13.76 -21.97
C LYS A 448 -20.18 13.05 -21.01
N PHE A 449 -19.81 12.93 -19.74
CA PHE A 449 -20.54 12.23 -18.69
C PHE A 449 -20.86 13.20 -17.54
N GLU A 450 -21.73 14.18 -17.81
CA GLU A 450 -22.07 15.28 -16.88
C GLU A 450 -22.48 14.80 -15.48
N GLU A 451 -23.06 13.61 -15.36
CA GLU A 451 -23.49 13.01 -14.09
C GLU A 451 -22.35 12.38 -13.25
N GLY A 452 -21.17 12.15 -13.84
CA GLY A 452 -20.10 11.36 -13.21
C GLY A 452 -19.26 12.08 -12.17
N GLU A 453 -19.25 13.42 -12.19
CA GLU A 453 -18.40 14.26 -11.33
C GLU A 453 -16.96 13.73 -11.25
N TRP A 454 -16.28 13.69 -12.39
CA TRP A 454 -14.89 13.25 -12.49
C TRP A 454 -13.96 14.25 -11.82
N LYS A 455 -12.96 13.72 -11.11
CA LYS A 455 -11.88 14.50 -10.51
C LYS A 455 -10.53 13.89 -10.82
N GLU A 456 -9.52 14.74 -10.87
CA GLU A 456 -8.14 14.28 -10.76
C GLU A 456 -7.94 13.69 -9.37
N THR A 457 -7.34 12.52 -9.32
CA THR A 457 -7.03 11.80 -8.10
C THR A 457 -5.57 11.49 -8.16
N GLY A 458 -4.71 12.18 -7.42
CA GLY A 458 -3.30 11.88 -7.64
C GLY A 458 -2.30 12.80 -6.98
N LEU A 459 -2.64 14.07 -6.91
CA LEU A 459 -1.83 15.07 -6.23
C LEU A 459 -2.60 15.46 -4.97
N PRO A 460 -2.01 15.42 -3.77
CA PRO A 460 -2.57 16.23 -2.70
C PRO A 460 -2.67 17.66 -3.26
N GLU A 461 -3.84 18.29 -3.14
CA GLU A 461 -3.88 19.74 -3.17
C GLU A 461 -2.79 20.17 -2.18
N LYS A 462 -1.87 21.04 -2.61
CA LYS A 462 -1.05 21.78 -1.66
C LYS A 462 -2.03 22.65 -0.88
N ASP A 463 -2.66 22.06 0.12
CA ASP A 463 -3.36 22.82 1.13
C ASP A 463 -2.25 23.57 1.86
N ASP A 464 -2.13 24.86 1.56
CA ASP A 464 -1.17 25.80 2.16
C ASP A 464 -1.43 26.03 3.67
N GLU A 465 -2.21 25.16 4.34
CA GLU A 465 -2.59 25.25 5.75
C GLU A 465 -2.04 24.07 6.55
N GLU A 466 -0.87 24.30 7.15
CA GLU A 466 -0.28 23.64 8.34
C GLU A 466 -1.03 22.40 8.87
N GLY A 467 -0.74 21.24 8.29
CA GLY A 467 -1.30 19.95 8.71
C GLY A 467 -0.66 18.79 7.97
N GLU A 468 0.65 18.59 8.19
CA GLU A 468 1.46 17.49 7.65
C GLU A 468 1.01 16.14 8.24
N ASP A 469 -0.10 15.58 7.76
CA ASP A 469 -0.34 14.14 7.93
C ASP A 469 0.42 13.38 6.82
N GLU A 470 1.68 13.12 7.17
CA GLU A 470 2.81 12.58 6.43
C GLU A 470 2.68 11.08 6.08
N ILE A 471 1.49 10.61 5.69
CA ILE A 471 1.25 9.24 5.15
C ILE A 471 0.73 9.31 3.71
N SER A 472 0.84 10.47 3.06
CA SER A 472 0.48 10.66 1.64
C SER A 472 1.62 10.34 0.66
N GLN A 473 2.81 9.99 1.15
CA GLN A 473 4.01 9.78 0.33
C GLN A 473 4.12 8.38 -0.29
N ASN A 474 3.30 7.41 0.11
CA ASN A 474 3.61 6.00 -0.18
C ASN A 474 3.04 5.40 -1.47
N VAL A 475 2.46 6.20 -2.36
CA VAL A 475 2.33 5.83 -3.78
C VAL A 475 2.24 7.15 -4.53
N GLY A 476 3.13 7.42 -5.49
CA GLY A 476 2.83 8.37 -6.56
C GLY A 476 1.52 7.91 -7.19
N ARG A 477 0.40 8.47 -6.72
CA ARG A 477 -0.95 7.92 -6.89
C ARG A 477 -1.15 7.68 -8.38
N ILE A 478 -1.24 6.39 -8.67
CA ILE A 478 -1.27 5.82 -10.01
C ILE A 478 -2.56 6.25 -10.74
N ASP A 479 -3.55 6.71 -9.97
CA ASP A 479 -4.80 7.24 -10.45
C ASP A 479 -4.56 8.53 -11.25
N ILE A 480 -5.25 8.62 -12.36
CA ILE A 480 -5.29 9.79 -13.23
C ILE A 480 -6.60 10.53 -12.94
N CYS A 481 -7.70 9.80 -12.85
CA CYS A 481 -8.99 10.36 -12.51
C CYS A 481 -9.96 9.32 -11.92
N GLN A 482 -10.97 9.83 -11.22
CA GLN A 482 -12.04 9.03 -10.63
C GLN A 482 -13.38 9.73 -10.79
N SER A 483 -14.44 8.98 -11.12
CA SER A 483 -15.82 9.45 -11.04
C SER A 483 -16.31 9.37 -9.59
N LEU A 484 -16.77 10.48 -9.01
CA LEU A 484 -17.33 10.48 -7.65
C LEU A 484 -18.74 9.87 -7.58
N VAL A 485 -19.48 9.96 -8.69
CA VAL A 485 -20.85 9.50 -8.79
C VAL A 485 -20.94 8.37 -9.82
N SER A 486 -21.87 7.45 -9.59
CA SER A 486 -22.12 6.35 -10.54
C SER A 486 -22.67 6.90 -11.85
N ILE A 487 -22.04 6.53 -12.95
CA ILE A 487 -22.41 6.93 -14.31
C ILE A 487 -23.32 5.85 -14.89
N ALA A 488 -24.46 6.24 -15.43
CA ALA A 488 -25.40 5.35 -16.12
C ALA A 488 -25.00 5.08 -17.59
N ALA A 489 -23.70 4.92 -17.85
CA ALA A 489 -23.15 4.61 -19.17
C ALA A 489 -22.63 3.16 -19.22
N PRO A 490 -22.73 2.46 -20.37
CA PRO A 490 -22.06 1.18 -20.57
C PRO A 490 -20.55 1.31 -20.35
N LEU A 491 -19.93 0.26 -19.80
CA LEU A 491 -18.48 0.21 -19.57
C LEU A 491 -17.71 0.47 -20.87
N GLU A 492 -18.14 -0.16 -21.96
CA GLU A 492 -17.52 -0.06 -23.27
C GLU A 492 -17.52 1.38 -23.79
N GLU A 493 -18.60 2.15 -23.55
CA GLU A 493 -18.66 3.56 -23.94
C GLU A 493 -17.64 4.40 -23.17
N VAL A 494 -17.46 4.14 -21.87
CA VAL A 494 -16.47 4.85 -21.05
C VAL A 494 -15.05 4.48 -21.47
N VAL A 495 -14.79 3.20 -21.72
CA VAL A 495 -13.47 2.71 -22.19
C VAL A 495 -13.13 3.32 -23.55
N ASP A 496 -14.04 3.25 -24.52
CA ASP A 496 -13.83 3.80 -25.87
C ASP A 496 -13.55 5.30 -25.82
N PHE A 497 -14.24 6.04 -24.94
CA PHE A 497 -14.01 7.46 -24.76
C PHE A 497 -12.64 7.75 -24.14
N LEU A 498 -12.25 7.01 -23.09
CA LEU A 498 -10.92 7.16 -22.48
C LEU A 498 -9.80 6.88 -23.49
N VAL A 499 -9.97 5.89 -24.37
CA VAL A 499 -9.00 5.59 -25.43
C VAL A 499 -8.89 6.71 -26.45
N GLN A 500 -10.01 7.33 -26.83
CA GLN A 500 -10.02 8.43 -27.78
C GLN A 500 -9.35 9.68 -27.22
N GLU A 501 -9.46 9.91 -25.91
CA GLU A 501 -9.03 11.15 -25.26
C GLU A 501 -7.68 11.06 -24.54
N ASP A 502 -7.21 9.86 -24.21
CA ASP A 502 -5.86 9.63 -23.68
C ASP A 502 -4.84 9.64 -24.81
N SER A 503 -4.24 10.81 -25.05
CA SER A 503 -3.21 11.01 -26.07
C SER A 503 -1.95 10.15 -25.89
N GLY A 504 -1.79 9.49 -24.75
CA GLY A 504 -0.67 8.62 -24.43
C GLY A 504 -0.90 7.15 -24.79
N LEU A 505 -2.14 6.75 -25.12
CA LEU A 505 -2.46 5.41 -25.61
C LEU A 505 -2.33 5.31 -27.12
#